data_AF-A0A932I1L1-F1
#
_entry.id   AF-A0A932I1L1-F1
#
_cell.length_a   1.000
_cell.length_b   1.000
_cell.length_c   1.000
_cell.angle_alpha   90.00
_cell.angle_beta   90.00
_cell.angle_gamma   90.00
#
_symmetry.space_group_name_H-M   'P 1'
#
loop_
_entity.id
_entity.type
_entity.pdbx_description
1 polymer ?
#
loop_
_entity_poly.entity_id
_entity_poly.type
_entity_poly.pdbx_seq_one_letter_code
_entity_poly.pdbx_strand_id
1 'polypeptide(L)'
;MSSILGDWDFLQPWWWEPILAPVLGLLALAGLAAVGAGLYFLAARTTRLQDYREALRGPEEEGDEPPLPEDVREIQRWMERELPEVSEEEIDEMEAILERSLAEDIHPDMRREIEKRGIPVRLMDLPTPETVKDVGYLPTAIWHPAMNAIEIYAALVKDECGRDRRAWRRLIGELLLHEMGHALGLGESEVKDFGV
;
A
#
# COMPACT_ATOMS: atom_id res chain seq x y z
N MET A 1 63.05 -42.11 22.46
CA MET A 1 62.08 -41.39 21.62
C MET A 1 60.91 -41.04 22.53
N SER A 2 60.88 -39.80 23.01
CA SER A 2 59.81 -39.29 23.88
C SER A 2 59.36 -37.99 23.24
N SER A 3 58.08 -37.97 22.85
CA SER A 3 57.45 -36.92 22.05
C SER A 3 57.45 -35.58 22.78
N ILE A 4 58.18 -34.61 22.23
CA ILE A 4 57.98 -33.19 22.50
C ILE A 4 56.80 -32.76 21.62
N LEU A 5 55.59 -33.02 22.09
CA LEU A 5 54.37 -32.33 21.64
C LEU A 5 53.88 -31.64 22.89
N GLY A 6 54.18 -30.34 22.99
CA GLY A 6 53.69 -29.49 24.07
C GLY A 6 52.18 -29.57 24.16
N ASP A 7 51.67 -29.54 25.38
CA ASP A 7 50.24 -29.52 25.68
C ASP A 7 49.55 -28.48 24.80
N TRP A 8 48.68 -28.96 23.93
CA TRP A 8 47.87 -28.13 23.06
C TRP A 8 46.70 -27.57 23.87
N ASP A 9 46.99 -26.59 24.72
CA ASP A 9 46.03 -25.92 25.61
C ASP A 9 44.81 -25.35 24.85
N PHE A 10 44.92 -25.13 23.54
CA PHE A 10 43.82 -24.65 22.69
C PHE A 10 42.66 -25.64 22.52
N LEU A 11 42.82 -26.93 22.82
CA LEU A 11 41.71 -27.91 22.77
C LEU A 11 40.88 -27.90 24.05
N GLN A 12 41.31 -27.19 25.09
CA GLN A 12 40.62 -27.16 26.37
C GLN A 12 39.50 -26.11 26.37
N PRO A 13 38.32 -26.42 26.95
CA PRO A 13 37.15 -25.52 26.95
C PRO A 13 37.42 -24.12 27.54
N TRP A 14 38.25 -24.04 28.57
CA TRP A 14 38.61 -22.79 29.27
C TRP A 14 39.47 -21.84 28.41
N TRP A 15 40.11 -22.35 27.35
CA TRP A 15 40.88 -21.54 26.41
C TRP A 15 39.98 -20.72 25.48
N TRP A 16 38.79 -21.24 25.15
CA TRP A 16 37.81 -20.58 24.28
C TRP A 16 36.80 -19.73 25.04
N GLU A 17 36.63 -19.95 26.33
CA GLU A 17 35.73 -19.21 27.22
C GLU A 17 35.84 -17.67 27.09
N PRO A 18 37.04 -17.05 27.06
CA PRO A 18 37.17 -15.59 26.88
C PRO A 18 36.78 -15.09 25.48
N ILE A 19 36.67 -15.98 24.48
CA ILE A 19 36.26 -15.64 23.10
C ILE A 19 34.77 -15.91 22.90
N LEU A 20 34.27 -17.06 23.38
CA LEU A 20 32.88 -17.48 23.20
C LEU A 20 31.91 -16.63 24.01
N ALA A 21 32.26 -16.25 25.25
CA ALA A 21 31.40 -15.43 26.11
C ALA A 21 31.06 -14.05 25.49
N PRO A 22 32.02 -13.24 25.01
CA PRO A 22 31.69 -11.96 24.37
C PRO A 22 30.97 -12.13 23.02
N VAL A 23 31.28 -13.18 22.24
CA VAL A 23 30.58 -13.46 20.98
C VAL A 23 29.11 -13.81 21.22
N LEU A 24 28.82 -14.66 22.22
CA LEU A 24 27.45 -14.99 22.60
C LEU A 24 26.71 -13.77 23.16
N GLY A 25 27.39 -12.92 23.93
CA GLY A 25 26.83 -11.65 24.41
C GLY A 25 26.46 -10.69 23.27
N LEU A 26 27.32 -10.57 22.26
CA LEU A 26 27.06 -9.80 21.04
C LEU A 26 25.88 -10.37 20.23
N LEU A 27 25.80 -11.69 20.07
CA LEU A 27 24.69 -12.34 19.39
C LEU A 27 23.37 -12.15 20.13
N ALA A 28 23.38 -12.22 21.46
CA ALA A 28 22.20 -11.94 22.29
C ALA A 28 21.73 -10.49 22.13
N LEU A 29 22.66 -9.53 22.15
CA LEU A 29 22.36 -8.11 21.92
C LEU A 29 21.79 -7.85 20.51
N ALA A 30 22.41 -8.45 19.48
CA ALA A 30 21.93 -8.35 18.11
C ALA A 30 20.53 -8.96 17.94
N GLY A 31 20.28 -10.11 18.57
CA GLY A 31 18.95 -10.73 18.59
C GLY A 31 17.90 -9.85 19.27
N LEU A 32 18.25 -9.24 20.41
CA LEU A 32 17.35 -8.37 21.16
C LEU A 32 17.03 -7.08 20.38
N ALA A 33 18.02 -6.51 19.68
CA ALA A 33 17.83 -5.39 18.77
C ALA A 33 16.94 -5.76 17.57
N ALA A 34 17.12 -6.96 17.00
CA ALA A 34 16.30 -7.45 15.89
C ALA A 34 14.83 -7.67 16.32
N VAL A 35 14.59 -8.23 17.50
CA VAL A 35 13.24 -8.37 18.07
C VAL A 35 12.62 -7.00 18.33
N GLY A 36 13.38 -6.06 18.92
CA GLY A 36 12.92 -4.69 19.14
C GLY A 36 12.55 -3.98 17.83
N ALA A 37 13.39 -4.10 16.80
CA ALA A 37 13.13 -3.54 15.48
C ALA A 37 11.91 -4.20 14.81
N GLY A 38 11.75 -5.52 14.95
CA GLY A 38 10.58 -6.24 14.44
C GLY A 38 9.27 -5.82 15.12
N LEU A 39 9.28 -5.69 16.46
CA LEU A 39 8.12 -5.20 17.22
C LEU A 39 7.81 -3.74 16.90
N TYR A 40 8.83 -2.88 16.76
CA TYR A 40 8.65 -1.50 16.33
C TYR A 40 8.08 -1.43 14.92
N PHE A 41 8.57 -2.25 13.97
CA PHE A 41 8.04 -2.31 12.62
C PHE A 41 6.58 -2.79 12.60
N LEU A 42 6.23 -3.79 13.41
CA LEU A 42 4.86 -4.26 13.59
C LEU A 42 3.96 -3.17 14.18
N ALA A 43 4.38 -2.53 15.27
CA ALA A 43 3.64 -1.44 15.91
C ALA A 43 3.46 -0.25 14.96
N ALA A 44 4.52 0.17 14.26
CA ALA A 44 4.49 1.24 13.27
C ALA A 44 3.60 0.88 12.07
N ARG A 45 3.57 -0.39 11.65
CA ARG A 45 2.65 -0.87 10.61
C ARG A 45 1.20 -0.79 11.08
N THR A 46 0.91 -1.21 12.31
CA THR A 46 -0.46 -1.14 12.85
C THR A 46 -0.94 0.29 13.08
N THR A 47 -0.08 1.19 13.58
CA THR A 47 -0.44 2.60 13.76
C THR A 47 -0.61 3.28 12.41
N ARG A 48 0.28 3.04 11.43
CA ARG A 48 0.10 3.58 10.07
C ARG A 48 -1.20 3.10 9.42
N LEU A 49 -1.62 1.86 9.65
CA LEU A 49 -2.91 1.36 9.12
C LEU A 49 -4.12 2.01 9.82
N GLN A 50 -4.02 2.31 11.12
CA GLN A 50 -5.07 3.05 11.83
C GLN A 50 -5.12 4.52 11.41
N ASP A 51 -3.97 5.19 11.36
CA ASP A 51 -3.86 6.57 10.87
C ASP A 51 -4.34 6.68 9.41
N TYR A 52 -4.10 5.64 8.60
CA TYR A 52 -4.59 5.54 7.22
C TYR A 52 -6.11 5.39 7.16
N ARG A 53 -6.68 4.54 8.02
CA ARG A 53 -8.13 4.37 8.14
C ARG A 53 -8.83 5.65 8.61
N GLU A 54 -8.17 6.44 9.45
CA GLU A 54 -8.66 7.75 9.89
C GLU A 54 -8.47 8.84 8.83
N ALA A 55 -7.38 8.81 8.06
CA ALA A 55 -7.08 9.78 6.99
C ALA A 55 -7.94 9.58 5.72
N LEU A 56 -8.41 8.35 5.48
CA LEU A 56 -9.28 8.02 4.34
C LEU A 56 -10.77 8.16 4.63
N ARG A 57 -11.17 8.27 5.90
CA ARG A 57 -12.55 8.57 6.27
C ARG A 57 -12.82 10.03 5.97
N GLY A 58 -13.42 10.30 4.81
CA GLY A 58 -13.97 11.61 4.49
C GLY A 58 -15.04 12.02 5.52
N PRO A 59 -15.26 13.33 5.74
CA PRO A 59 -16.25 13.84 6.70
C PRO A 59 -17.72 13.51 6.35
N GLU A 60 -17.99 12.74 5.30
CA GLU A 60 -19.34 12.39 4.82
C GLU A 60 -19.73 10.90 4.95
N GLU A 61 -18.85 10.01 5.45
CA GLU A 61 -19.15 8.56 5.61
C GLU A 61 -19.79 8.19 6.98
N GLU A 62 -20.71 9.01 7.50
CA GLU A 62 -21.65 8.61 8.54
C GLU A 62 -23.03 8.39 7.91
N GLY A 63 -23.19 7.33 7.13
CA GLY A 63 -24.48 7.00 6.53
C GLY A 63 -24.64 5.52 6.29
N ASP A 64 -25.55 4.89 7.06
CA ASP A 64 -26.44 3.73 6.80
C ASP A 64 -26.04 2.61 5.80
N GLU A 65 -24.80 2.51 5.35
CA GLU A 65 -24.34 1.43 4.49
C GLU A 65 -24.25 0.15 5.32
N PRO A 66 -24.83 -0.97 4.81
CA PRO A 66 -24.73 -2.23 5.49
C PRO A 66 -23.24 -2.56 5.70
N PRO A 67 -22.86 -3.05 6.89
CA PRO A 67 -21.47 -3.33 7.19
C PRO A 67 -20.91 -4.30 6.16
N LEU A 68 -19.72 -3.99 5.62
CA LEU A 68 -19.01 -4.88 4.72
C LEU A 68 -18.85 -6.26 5.38
N PRO A 69 -18.99 -7.36 4.60
CA PRO A 69 -18.73 -8.69 5.13
C PRO A 69 -17.30 -8.80 5.71
N GLU A 70 -17.13 -9.54 6.81
CA GLU A 70 -15.82 -9.66 7.47
C GLU A 70 -14.90 -10.72 6.82
N ASP A 71 -15.51 -11.72 6.15
CA ASP A 71 -14.80 -12.81 5.49
C ASP A 71 -14.43 -12.45 4.04
N VAL A 72 -13.17 -12.71 3.67
CA VAL A 72 -12.62 -12.40 2.34
C VAL A 72 -13.45 -13.04 1.21
N ARG A 73 -13.97 -14.26 1.42
CA ARG A 73 -14.80 -14.94 0.41
C ARG A 73 -16.23 -14.42 0.38
N GLU A 74 -16.70 -13.84 1.47
CA GLU A 74 -17.99 -13.12 1.48
C GLU A 74 -17.87 -11.77 0.78
N ILE A 75 -16.78 -11.03 1.02
CA ILE A 75 -16.47 -9.80 0.30
C ILE A 75 -16.39 -10.07 -1.21
N GLN A 76 -15.65 -11.10 -1.63
CA GLN A 76 -15.56 -11.47 -3.05
C GLN A 76 -16.95 -11.70 -3.67
N ARG A 77 -17.77 -12.56 -3.05
CA ARG A 77 -19.12 -12.88 -3.55
C ARG A 77 -20.04 -11.67 -3.54
N TRP A 78 -19.87 -10.77 -2.59
CA TRP A 78 -20.63 -9.53 -2.52
C TRP A 78 -20.22 -8.60 -3.68
N MET A 79 -18.92 -8.38 -3.90
CA MET A 79 -18.42 -7.57 -5.01
C MET A 79 -18.88 -8.10 -6.37
N GLU A 80 -18.75 -9.41 -6.60
CA GLU A 80 -19.22 -10.06 -7.85
C GLU A 80 -20.74 -9.91 -8.06
N ARG A 81 -21.52 -9.69 -7.00
CA ARG A 81 -22.98 -9.58 -7.08
C ARG A 81 -23.46 -8.14 -7.21
N GLU A 82 -22.87 -7.23 -6.46
CA GLU A 82 -23.33 -5.84 -6.36
C GLU A 82 -22.68 -4.93 -7.41
N LEU A 83 -21.44 -5.22 -7.81
CA LEU A 83 -20.68 -4.33 -8.70
C LEU A 83 -20.94 -4.63 -10.18
N PRO A 84 -20.95 -3.59 -11.03
CA PRO A 84 -21.21 -3.79 -12.45
C PRO A 84 -20.03 -4.49 -13.12
N GLU A 85 -20.34 -5.46 -13.99
CA GLU A 85 -19.33 -6.00 -14.91
C GLU A 85 -18.84 -4.90 -15.86
N VAL A 86 -17.53 -4.87 -16.13
CA VAL A 86 -16.89 -3.96 -17.08
C VAL A 86 -16.43 -4.76 -18.29
N SER A 87 -16.76 -4.30 -19.50
CA SER A 87 -16.31 -5.00 -20.72
C SER A 87 -14.86 -4.63 -21.06
N GLU A 88 -14.17 -5.47 -21.85
CA GLU A 88 -12.82 -5.17 -22.36
C GLU A 88 -12.76 -3.81 -23.08
N GLU A 89 -13.79 -3.46 -23.87
CA GLU A 89 -13.88 -2.14 -24.53
C GLU A 89 -13.94 -0.98 -23.53
N GLU A 90 -14.65 -1.16 -22.41
CA GLU A 90 -14.74 -0.15 -21.36
C GLU A 90 -13.43 -0.02 -20.58
N ILE A 91 -12.72 -1.13 -20.35
CA ILE A 91 -11.37 -1.13 -19.78
C ILE A 91 -10.41 -0.36 -20.70
N ASP A 92 -10.36 -0.68 -22.00
CA ASP A 92 -9.51 0.01 -22.97
C ASP A 92 -9.80 1.52 -23.03
N GLU A 93 -11.08 1.91 -22.97
CA GLU A 93 -11.50 3.31 -22.96
C GLU A 93 -11.05 4.02 -21.68
N MET A 94 -11.22 3.38 -20.51
CA MET A 94 -10.78 3.93 -19.24
C MET A 94 -9.25 4.00 -19.12
N GLU A 95 -8.50 3.04 -19.66
CA GLU A 95 -7.04 3.09 -19.73
C GLU A 95 -6.58 4.27 -20.59
N ALA A 96 -7.19 4.47 -21.76
CA ALA A 96 -6.89 5.61 -22.62
C ALA A 96 -7.23 6.95 -21.93
N ILE A 97 -8.29 6.99 -21.13
CA ILE A 97 -8.64 8.17 -20.32
C ILE A 97 -7.58 8.39 -19.23
N LEU A 98 -7.19 7.35 -18.50
CA LEU A 98 -6.16 7.39 -17.45
C LEU A 98 -4.84 7.95 -17.99
N GLU A 99 -4.37 7.44 -19.13
CA GLU A 99 -3.16 7.93 -19.79
C GLU A 99 -3.27 9.41 -20.17
N ARG A 100 -4.42 9.83 -20.72
CA ARG A 100 -4.67 11.24 -21.06
C ARG A 100 -4.71 12.13 -19.83
N SER A 101 -5.36 11.69 -18.75
CA SER A 101 -5.45 12.47 -17.52
C SER A 101 -4.08 12.64 -16.87
N LEU A 102 -3.24 11.59 -16.85
CA LEU A 102 -1.83 11.70 -16.45
C LEU A 102 -1.04 12.69 -17.33
N ALA A 103 -1.34 12.74 -18.63
CA ALA A 103 -0.63 13.60 -19.57
C ALA A 103 -1.06 15.08 -19.49
N GLU A 104 -2.36 15.32 -19.33
CA GLU A 104 -3.02 16.62 -19.58
C GLU A 104 -3.64 17.26 -18.33
N ASP A 105 -4.17 16.45 -17.40
CA ASP A 105 -4.96 16.94 -16.26
C ASP A 105 -4.10 17.06 -14.98
N ILE A 106 -3.03 16.28 -14.85
CA ILE A 106 -2.12 16.30 -13.70
C ILE A 106 -0.95 17.27 -13.91
N HIS A 107 -0.61 18.06 -12.88
CA HIS A 107 0.54 18.96 -12.95
C HIS A 107 1.84 18.19 -13.24
N PRO A 108 2.67 18.64 -14.21
CA PRO A 108 3.86 17.91 -14.64
C PRO A 108 4.85 17.58 -13.52
N ASP A 109 4.98 18.45 -12.53
CA ASP A 109 5.88 18.22 -11.39
C ASP A 109 5.39 17.11 -10.45
N MET A 110 4.07 17.03 -10.23
CA MET A 110 3.46 15.95 -9.45
C MET A 110 3.68 14.61 -10.15
N ARG A 111 3.35 14.54 -11.45
CA ARG A 111 3.59 13.34 -12.27
C ARG A 111 5.06 12.92 -12.22
N ARG A 112 5.98 13.87 -12.41
CA ARG A 112 7.42 13.60 -12.42
C ARG A 112 7.91 13.07 -11.08
N GLU A 113 7.39 13.56 -9.96
CA GLU A 113 7.77 13.07 -8.64
C GLU A 113 7.21 11.68 -8.37
N ILE A 114 5.98 11.37 -8.81
CA ILE A 114 5.41 10.01 -8.79
C ILE A 114 6.28 9.03 -9.60
N GLU A 115 6.63 9.40 -10.85
CA GLU A 115 7.50 8.60 -11.73
C GLU A 115 8.88 8.37 -11.10
N LYS A 116 9.49 9.44 -10.54
CA LYS A 116 10.80 9.38 -9.89
C LYS A 116 10.80 8.49 -8.64
N ARG A 117 9.68 8.43 -7.90
CA ARG A 117 9.47 7.52 -6.78
C ARG A 117 9.16 6.08 -7.22
N GLY A 118 9.01 5.85 -8.52
CA GLY A 118 8.73 4.53 -9.08
C GLY A 118 7.36 4.00 -8.66
N ILE A 119 6.39 4.89 -8.47
CA ILE A 119 5.01 4.56 -8.09
C ILE A 119 4.21 4.31 -9.39
N PRO A 120 3.84 3.07 -9.72
CA PRO A 120 2.98 2.82 -10.86
C PRO A 120 1.54 3.25 -10.54
N VAL A 121 0.88 3.81 -11.55
CA VAL A 121 -0.55 4.09 -11.57
C VAL A 121 -1.20 3.05 -12.45
N ARG A 122 -2.23 2.35 -11.97
CA ARG A 122 -2.85 1.20 -12.65
C ARG A 122 -4.36 1.31 -12.66
N LEU A 123 -4.97 0.94 -13.79
CA LEU A 123 -6.38 0.60 -13.83
C LEU A 123 -6.53 -0.89 -13.54
N MET A 124 -7.46 -1.22 -12.64
CA MET A 124 -7.83 -2.57 -12.27
C MET A 124 -9.33 -2.72 -12.48
N ASP A 125 -9.82 -3.93 -12.79
CA ASP A 125 -11.27 -4.15 -12.94
C ASP A 125 -12.01 -3.94 -11.61
N LEU A 126 -11.54 -4.64 -10.57
CA LEU A 126 -12.07 -4.62 -9.21
C LEU A 126 -10.95 -4.59 -8.17
N PRO A 127 -11.21 -4.07 -6.95
CA PRO A 127 -10.28 -4.23 -5.83
C PRO A 127 -10.20 -5.69 -5.41
N THR A 128 -9.03 -6.08 -4.88
CA THR A 128 -8.94 -7.40 -4.26
C THR A 128 -9.79 -7.43 -2.98
N PRO A 129 -10.42 -8.57 -2.65
CA PRO A 129 -11.20 -8.66 -1.42
C PRO A 129 -10.37 -8.39 -0.15
N GLU A 130 -9.08 -8.71 -0.18
CA GLU A 130 -8.12 -8.36 0.88
C GLU A 130 -7.93 -6.85 1.01
N THR A 131 -7.87 -6.11 -0.10
CA THR A 131 -7.79 -4.64 -0.08
C THR A 131 -9.00 -4.05 0.62
N VAL A 132 -10.21 -4.46 0.21
CA VAL A 132 -11.47 -3.98 0.81
C VAL A 132 -11.51 -4.29 2.31
N LYS A 133 -11.06 -5.48 2.71
CA LYS A 133 -10.97 -5.86 4.11
C LYS A 133 -9.98 -5.01 4.91
N ASP A 134 -8.79 -4.79 4.37
CA ASP A 134 -7.71 -4.07 5.04
C ASP A 134 -8.05 -2.59 5.21
N VAL A 135 -8.71 -2.02 4.21
CA VAL A 135 -9.13 -0.61 4.17
C VAL A 135 -10.41 -0.39 4.99
N GLY A 136 -11.32 -1.36 4.96
CA GLY A 136 -12.56 -1.35 5.73
C GLY A 136 -13.72 -0.59 5.08
N TYR A 137 -13.56 -0.17 3.82
CA TYR A 137 -14.59 0.34 2.93
C TYR A 137 -14.27 -0.11 1.49
N LEU A 138 -15.14 0.19 0.52
CA LEU A 138 -14.93 -0.13 -0.88
C LEU A 138 -14.38 1.12 -1.62
N PRO A 139 -13.06 1.23 -1.87
CA PRO A 139 -12.48 2.41 -2.51
C PRO A 139 -12.62 2.37 -4.04
N THR A 140 -12.88 3.51 -4.66
CA THR A 140 -12.87 3.69 -6.14
C THR A 140 -11.47 3.91 -6.69
N ALA A 141 -10.62 4.55 -5.92
CA ALA A 141 -9.18 4.57 -6.12
C ALA A 141 -8.47 4.49 -4.77
N ILE A 142 -7.22 4.07 -4.79
CA ILE A 142 -6.41 3.95 -3.57
C ILE A 142 -4.91 4.03 -3.87
N TRP A 143 -4.20 4.81 -3.07
CA TRP A 143 -2.75 4.73 -2.92
C TRP A 143 -2.38 3.61 -1.94
N HIS A 144 -1.80 2.52 -2.44
CA HIS A 144 -1.30 1.40 -1.64
C HIS A 144 0.14 1.61 -1.19
N PRO A 145 0.43 1.99 0.08
CA PRO A 145 1.80 2.22 0.51
C PRO A 145 2.63 0.93 0.56
N ALA A 146 1.98 -0.21 0.82
CA ALA A 146 2.62 -1.52 0.88
C ALA A 146 3.04 -2.04 -0.50
N MET A 147 2.22 -1.77 -1.52
CA MET A 147 2.49 -2.14 -2.92
C MET A 147 3.25 -1.05 -3.67
N ASN A 148 3.40 0.12 -3.04
CA ASN A 148 3.93 1.34 -3.63
C ASN A 148 3.23 1.68 -4.95
N ALA A 149 1.90 1.51 -5.04
CA ALA A 149 1.13 1.67 -6.27
C ALA A 149 -0.16 2.47 -6.06
N ILE A 150 -0.60 3.22 -7.07
CA ILE A 150 -1.94 3.84 -7.12
C ILE A 150 -2.81 2.96 -8.01
N GLU A 151 -3.96 2.53 -7.50
CA GLU A 151 -4.93 1.71 -8.22
C GLU A 151 -6.25 2.46 -8.38
N ILE A 152 -6.85 2.38 -9.56
CA ILE A 152 -8.18 2.89 -9.87
C ILE A 152 -9.04 1.71 -10.32
N TYR A 153 -10.25 1.58 -9.80
CA TYR A 153 -11.12 0.43 -10.04
C TYR A 153 -12.23 0.75 -11.03
N ALA A 154 -12.16 0.14 -12.21
CA ALA A 154 -13.01 0.43 -13.36
C ALA A 154 -14.51 0.22 -13.06
N ALA A 155 -14.86 -0.86 -12.35
CA ALA A 155 -16.25 -1.14 -12.00
C ALA A 155 -16.87 -0.02 -11.15
N LEU A 156 -16.09 0.59 -10.25
CA LEU A 156 -16.59 1.65 -9.38
C LEU A 156 -16.62 3.01 -10.08
N VAL A 157 -15.65 3.29 -10.96
CA VAL A 157 -15.72 4.44 -11.86
C VAL A 157 -17.00 4.38 -12.71
N LYS A 158 -17.33 3.19 -13.23
CA LYS A 158 -18.56 2.95 -14.01
C LYS A 158 -19.83 3.16 -13.17
N ASP A 159 -19.82 2.67 -11.94
CA ASP A 159 -20.96 2.76 -11.02
C ASP A 159 -21.22 4.21 -10.59
N GLU A 160 -20.20 4.90 -10.09
CA GLU A 160 -20.29 6.30 -9.63
C GLU A 160 -20.67 7.27 -10.75
N CYS A 161 -20.22 7.02 -11.98
CA CYS A 161 -20.60 7.82 -13.13
C CYS A 161 -21.99 7.47 -13.70
N GLY A 162 -22.73 6.54 -13.09
CA GLY A 162 -24.07 6.16 -13.55
C GLY A 162 -24.11 5.68 -15.00
N ARG A 163 -23.02 5.05 -15.48
CA ARG A 163 -22.78 4.64 -16.88
C ARG A 163 -22.62 5.80 -17.89
N ASP A 164 -22.45 7.04 -17.45
CA ASP A 164 -22.08 8.14 -18.34
C ASP A 164 -20.57 8.11 -18.62
N ARG A 165 -20.18 7.55 -19.78
CA ARG A 165 -18.79 7.50 -20.22
C ARG A 165 -18.11 8.87 -20.30
N ARG A 166 -18.88 9.94 -20.51
CA ARG A 166 -18.34 11.31 -20.60
C ARG A 166 -17.85 11.82 -19.25
N ALA A 167 -18.37 11.28 -18.15
CA ALA A 167 -17.99 11.67 -16.80
C ALA A 167 -16.71 10.98 -16.32
N TRP A 168 -16.31 9.85 -16.94
CA TRP A 168 -15.15 9.05 -16.51
C TRP A 168 -13.86 9.85 -16.45
N ARG A 169 -13.58 10.71 -17.45
CA ARG A 169 -12.35 11.52 -17.45
C ARG A 169 -12.28 12.46 -16.25
N ARG A 170 -13.39 13.12 -15.92
CA ARG A 170 -13.42 14.02 -14.77
C ARG A 170 -13.16 13.25 -13.48
N LEU A 171 -13.89 12.15 -13.26
CA LEU A 171 -13.73 11.33 -12.06
C LEU A 171 -12.31 10.75 -11.95
N ILE A 172 -11.79 10.15 -13.01
CA ILE A 172 -10.42 9.60 -13.02
C ILE A 172 -9.39 10.69 -12.74
N GLY A 173 -9.53 11.89 -13.32
CA GLY A 173 -8.65 13.02 -13.02
C GLY A 173 -8.70 13.45 -11.54
N GLU A 174 -9.89 13.55 -10.96
CA GLU A 174 -10.10 13.88 -9.54
C GLU A 174 -9.47 12.83 -8.62
N LEU A 175 -9.71 11.54 -8.91
CA LEU A 175 -9.12 10.41 -8.16
C LEU A 175 -7.60 10.40 -8.24
N LEU A 176 -7.03 10.65 -9.42
CA LEU A 176 -5.58 10.72 -9.60
C LEU A 176 -4.95 11.83 -8.76
N LEU A 177 -5.53 13.04 -8.78
CA LEU A 177 -5.03 14.15 -7.96
C LEU A 177 -5.07 13.82 -6.47
N HIS A 178 -6.18 13.22 -6.02
CA HIS A 178 -6.36 12.82 -4.63
C HIS A 178 -5.32 11.78 -4.19
N GLU A 179 -5.20 10.67 -4.91
CA GLU A 179 -4.30 9.57 -4.54
C GLU A 179 -2.82 9.93 -4.75
N MET A 180 -2.49 10.71 -5.77
CA MET A 180 -1.13 11.25 -5.91
C MET A 180 -0.78 12.20 -4.78
N GLY A 181 -1.74 13.00 -4.31
CA GLY A 181 -1.60 13.82 -3.10
C GLY A 181 -1.18 12.99 -1.89
N HIS A 182 -1.94 11.92 -1.60
CA HIS A 182 -1.62 10.97 -0.52
C HIS A 182 -0.25 10.31 -0.70
N ALA A 183 0.06 9.86 -1.92
CA ALA A 183 1.34 9.23 -2.25
C ALA A 183 2.54 10.18 -2.06
N LEU A 184 2.33 11.47 -2.27
CA LEU A 184 3.34 12.51 -2.07
C LEU A 184 3.40 13.03 -0.63
N GLY A 185 2.39 12.73 0.20
CA GLY A 185 2.25 13.24 1.56
C GLY A 185 1.82 14.71 1.60
N LEU A 186 1.07 15.15 0.58
CA LEU A 186 0.52 16.50 0.46
C LEU A 186 -0.85 16.57 1.16
N GLY A 187 -1.10 17.64 1.91
CA GLY A 187 -2.42 17.90 2.46
C GLY A 187 -3.41 18.37 1.38
N GLU A 188 -4.72 18.31 1.64
CA GLU A 188 -5.75 18.74 0.68
C GLU A 188 -5.57 20.18 0.15
N SER A 189 -5.04 21.10 0.97
CA SER A 189 -4.77 22.47 0.52
C SER A 189 -3.62 22.54 -0.48
N GLU A 190 -2.63 21.65 -0.36
CA GLU A 190 -1.47 21.58 -1.25
C GLU A 190 -1.80 20.84 -2.55
N VAL A 191 -2.69 19.83 -2.51
CA VAL A 191 -3.16 19.12 -3.71
C VAL A 191 -3.88 20.07 -4.68
N LYS A 192 -4.64 21.05 -4.16
CA LYS A 192 -5.31 22.09 -4.96
C LYS A 192 -4.33 22.97 -5.75
N ASP A 193 -3.08 23.06 -5.30
CA ASP A 193 -2.04 23.79 -6.04
C ASP A 193 -1.52 22.97 -7.25
N PHE A 194 -1.87 21.67 -7.37
CA PHE A 194 -1.41 20.73 -8.40
C PHE A 194 -2.51 20.24 -9.39
N GLY A 195 -3.75 20.75 -9.30
CA GLY A 195 -4.83 20.60 -10.32
C GLY A 195 -6.22 20.79 -9.70
N VAL A 196 -7.33 21.11 -10.39
CA VAL A 196 -7.62 21.86 -11.64
C VAL A 196 -8.26 23.18 -11.21
#